data_AF-A0A2N2LI76-F1
#
_entry.id   AF-A0A2N2LI76-F1
#
_cell.length_a   1.000
_cell.length_b   1.000
_cell.length_c   1.000
_cell.angle_alpha   90.00
_cell.angle_beta   90.00
_cell.angle_gamma   90.00
#
_symmetry.space_group_name_H-M   'P 1'
#
loop_
_entity.id
_entity.type
_entity.pdbx_description
1 polymer ?
#
loop_
_entity_poly.entity_id
_entity_poly.type
_entity_poly.pdbx_seq_one_letter_code
_entity_poly.pdbx_strand_id
1 'polypeptide(L)' 'MLDAAGNLAVALGIGLLLGAERERRMARDGVRGAAGLRTFALVALLGGLAALAHQK' A
#
# COMPACT_ATOMS: atom_id res chain seq x y z
N MET A 1 16.05 -12.23 7.85
CA MET A 1 15.89 -10.78 8.14
C MET A 1 15.90 -10.09 6.79
N LEU A 2 14.76 -9.54 6.36
CA LEU A 2 14.66 -8.84 5.06
C LEU A 2 15.51 -7.58 5.12
N ASP A 3 16.17 -7.25 4.02
CA ASP A 3 16.87 -5.99 3.85
C ASP A 3 15.88 -4.84 3.65
N ALA A 4 16.39 -3.60 3.61
CA ALA A 4 15.53 -2.41 3.48
C ALA A 4 14.66 -2.46 2.21
N ALA A 5 15.22 -2.97 1.11
CA ALA A 5 14.50 -3.16 -0.15
C ALA A 5 13.39 -4.21 -0.01
N GLY A 6 13.68 -5.36 0.61
CA GLY A 6 12.70 -6.41 0.89
C GLY A 6 11.55 -5.93 1.78
N ASN A 7 11.85 -5.14 2.81
CA ASN A 7 10.82 -4.55 3.68
C ASN A 7 9.91 -3.58 2.92
N LEU A 8 10.48 -2.73 2.05
CA LEU A 8 9.70 -1.80 1.22
C LEU A 8 8.87 -2.55 0.16
N ALA A 9 9.40 -3.63 -0.42
CA ALA A 9 8.68 -4.47 -1.37
C ALA A 9 7.48 -5.17 -0.71
N VAL A 10 7.64 -5.68 0.51
CA VAL A 10 6.54 -6.25 1.31
C VAL A 10 5.49 -5.17 1.62
N ALA A 11 5.92 -4.00 2.09
CA ALA A 11 5.00 -2.88 2.35
C ALA A 11 4.22 -2.50 1.09
N LEU A 12 4.89 -2.36 -0.05
CA LEU A 12 4.26 -2.08 -1.33
C LEU A 12 3.26 -3.18 -1.73
N GLY A 13 3.64 -4.45 -1.59
CA GLY A 13 2.75 -5.58 -1.87
C GLY A 13 1.47 -5.56 -1.03
N ILE A 14 1.59 -5.27 0.27
CA ILE A 14 0.44 -5.12 1.17
C ILE A 14 -0.46 -3.96 0.70
N GLY A 15 0.12 -2.79 0.39
CA GLY A 15 -0.62 -1.65 -0.14
C GLY A 15 -1.35 -1.96 -1.45
N LEU A 16 -0.69 -2.65 -2.38
CA LEU A 16 -1.30 -3.05 -3.65
C LEU A 16 -2.46 -4.03 -3.44
N LEU A 17 -2.34 -5.01 -2.55
CA LEU A 17 -3.42 -5.96 -2.27
C LEU A 17 -4.65 -5.27 -1.65
N LEU A 18 -4.45 -4.41 -0.66
CA LEU A 18 -5.55 -3.63 -0.05
C LEU A 18 -6.22 -2.71 -1.07
N GLY A 19 -5.41 -2.01 -1.87
CA GLY A 19 -5.91 -1.12 -2.90
C GLY A 19 -6.74 -1.84 -3.96
N ALA A 20 -6.28 -3.02 -4.40
CA ALA A 20 -7.01 -3.86 -5.35
C ALA A 20 -8.33 -4.38 -4.77
N GLU A 21 -8.33 -4.86 -3.52
CA GLU A 21 -9.56 -5.34 -2.87
C GLU A 21 -10.57 -4.21 -2.68
N ARG A 22 -10.11 -3.03 -2.23
CA ARG A 22 -10.97 -1.86 -2.07
C ARG A 22 -11.58 -1.42 -3.40
N GLU A 23 -10.81 -1.42 -4.47
CA GLU A 23 -11.27 -1.04 -5.80
C GLU A 23 -12.29 -2.05 -6.36
N ARG A 24 -12.05 -3.36 -6.15
CA ARG A 24 -13.02 -4.42 -6.46
C ARG A 24 -14.31 -4.26 -5.66
N ARG A 25 -14.22 -3.94 -4.37
CA ARG A 25 -15.39 -3.73 -3.50
C ARG A 25 -16.18 -2.50 -3.95
N MET A 26 -15.53 -1.38 -4.22
CA MET A 26 -16.22 -0.18 -4.75
C MET A 26 -16.90 -0.45 -6.10
N ALA A 27 -16.26 -1.22 -6.98
CA ALA A 27 -16.87 -1.64 -8.24
C ALA A 27 -18.12 -2.52 -8.04
N ARG A 28 -18.09 -3.45 -7.08
CA ARG A 28 -19.25 -4.29 -6.72
C ARG A 28 -20.39 -3.49 -6.11
N ASP A 29 -20.05 -2.52 -5.28
CA ASP A 29 -21.02 -1.69 -4.55
C ASP A 29 -21.54 -0.51 -5.39
N GLY A 30 -21.14 -0.40 -6.66
CA GLY A 30 -21.55 0.69 -7.56
C GLY A 30 -21.02 2.08 -7.18
N VAL A 31 -20.06 2.14 -6.24
CA VAL A 31 -19.51 3.40 -5.74
C VAL A 31 -18.46 3.94 -6.70
N ARG A 32 -18.69 5.14 -7.22
CA ARG A 32 -17.70 5.88 -8.01
C ARG A 32 -16.80 6.68 -7.08
N GLY A 33 -15.51 6.31 -6.97
CA GLY A 33 -14.54 7.00 -6.12
C GLY A 33 -13.09 6.72 -6.52
N ALA A 34 -12.21 7.71 -6.30
CA ALA A 34 -10.84 7.73 -6.83
C ALA A 34 -9.75 7.13 -5.94
N ALA A 35 -10.08 6.65 -4.74
CA ALA A 35 -9.08 6.06 -3.87
C ALA A 35 -8.97 4.56 -4.17
N GLY A 36 -7.85 4.15 -4.73
CA GLY A 36 -7.65 2.82 -5.29
C GLY A 36 -6.19 2.39 -5.14
N LEU A 37 -5.75 1.51 -6.03
CA LEU A 37 -4.42 0.89 -5.98
C LEU A 37 -3.26 1.87 -5.75
N ARG A 38 -3.31 3.05 -6.39
CA ARG A 38 -2.26 4.08 -6.31
C ARG A 38 -2.12 4.67 -4.91
N THR A 39 -3.23 4.99 -4.26
CA THR A 39 -3.21 5.67 -2.95
C THR A 39 -2.66 4.73 -1.88
N PHE A 40 -3.10 3.48 -1.88
CA PHE A 40 -2.60 2.48 -0.94
C PHE A 40 -1.13 2.12 -1.18
N ALA A 41 -0.68 2.06 -2.43
CA ALA A 41 0.73 1.86 -2.76
C ALA A 41 1.61 2.98 -2.19
N LEU A 42 1.21 4.25 -2.38
CA LEU A 42 1.96 5.41 -1.87
C LEU A 42 1.97 5.45 -0.34
N VAL A 43 0.82 5.25 0.31
CA VAL A 43 0.72 5.27 1.78
C VAL A 43 1.57 4.16 2.40
N ALA A 44 1.54 2.95 1.82
CA ALA A 44 2.34 1.84 2.34
C ALA A 44 3.85 2.07 2.17
N LEU A 45 4.29 2.61 1.04
CA LEU A 45 5.69 2.99 0.83
C LEU A 45 6.13 4.10 1.81
N LEU A 46 5.31 5.14 2.01
CA LEU A 46 5.60 6.20 2.97
C LEU A 46 5.71 5.67 4.40
N GLY A 47 4.83 4.75 4.80
CA GLY A 47 4.91 4.08 6.11
C GLY A 47 6.18 3.25 6.26
N GLY A 48 6.56 2.50 5.22
CA GLY A 48 7.82 1.75 5.20
C GLY A 48 9.05 2.66 5.30
N LEU A 49 9.07 3.78 4.56
CA LEU A 49 10.14 4.78 4.64
C LEU A 49 10.22 5.44 6.02
N ALA A 50 9.09 5.77 6.64
CA ALA A 50 9.05 6.33 7.98
C ALA A 50 9.58 5.34 9.03
N ALA A 51 9.21 4.06 8.91
CA ALA A 51 9.70 3.00 9.79
C ALA A 51 11.22 2.77 9.65
N LEU A 52 11.77 2.90 8.43
CA LEU A 52 13.21 2.86 8.19
C LEU A 52 13.92 4.11 8.70
N ALA A 53 13.29 5.28 8.58
CA ALA A 53 13.84 6.54 9.06
C ALA A 53 13.89 6.60 10.60
N HIS A 54 12.93 6.01 11.30
CA HIS A 54 12.90 5.94 12.76
C HIS A 54 13.96 4.96 13.33
N GLN A 55 14.36 3.95 12.56
CA GLN A 55 15.34 2.96 13.01
C GLN A 55 16.81 3.41 12.91
N LYS A 56 17.06 4.63 12.42
CA LYS A 56 18.39 5.27 12.47
C LYS A 56 18.57 6.05 13.76
#